data_AF-A0A929D680-F1
#
_entry.id   AF-A0A929D680-F1
#
_cell.length_a   1.000
_cell.length_b   1.000
_cell.length_c   1.000
_cell.angle_alpha   90.00
_cell.angle_beta   90.00
_cell.angle_gamma   90.00
#
_symmetry.space_group_name_H-M   'P 1'
#
loop_
_entity.id
_entity.type
_entity.pdbx_description
1 polymer ?
#
loop_
_entity_poly.entity_id
_entity_poly.type
_entity_poly.pdbx_seq_one_letter_code
_entity_poly.pdbx_strand_id
1 'polypeptide(L)'
;MSMNHGTPVDSIVDNGDGTYTCTVYYAMASAMSGMSMGYWELKVMIGGMMGEAAFLYPSIMMDMSGDDVKAKLQGQADKIAGMGGMAMSRDYYIYNDGATQEMAGTHKVDLFIAAKESMMSFPAVSVSTILNEGDATYELTVSTMLVEVSTNGTDWVSATDAGGSHWTATGLTGLTTDEAGTVYVRLTINGEQKTTNGSAPADDGTTAYATITVTPGAMSM
;
A
#
# COMPACT_ATOMS: atom_id res chain seq x y z
N MET A 1 17.00 13.40 19.39
CA MET A 1 15.89 12.44 19.56
C MET A 1 15.76 11.71 18.23
N SER A 2 15.87 10.39 18.22
CA SER A 2 15.62 9.58 17.02
C SER A 2 14.11 9.51 16.81
N MET A 3 13.61 9.80 15.60
CA MET A 3 12.22 9.61 15.25
C MET A 3 12.07 8.21 14.67
N ASN A 4 11.47 7.30 15.43
CA ASN A 4 11.19 5.96 14.95
C ASN A 4 9.93 5.96 14.10
N HIS A 5 9.98 5.24 12.99
CA HIS A 5 8.84 5.04 12.11
C HIS A 5 8.66 3.55 11.84
N GLY A 6 7.40 3.12 11.78
CA GLY A 6 7.01 1.78 11.36
C GLY A 6 6.79 1.71 9.85
N THR A 7 6.44 0.52 9.40
CA THR A 7 6.09 0.25 8.01
C THR A 7 5.08 -0.89 7.95
N PRO A 8 4.22 -0.97 6.91
CA PRO A 8 3.35 -2.13 6.76
C PRO A 8 4.16 -3.41 6.58
N VAL A 9 3.70 -4.46 7.24
CA VAL A 9 4.23 -5.81 7.15
C VAL A 9 3.05 -6.70 6.81
N ASP A 10 3.21 -7.54 5.79
CA ASP A 10 2.20 -8.53 5.42
C ASP A 10 2.14 -9.65 6.47
N SER A 11 1.16 -10.54 6.32
CA SER A 11 1.09 -11.79 7.04
C SER A 11 2.40 -12.60 6.91
N ILE A 12 2.78 -13.23 8.02
CA ILE A 12 3.92 -14.13 8.06
C ILE A 12 3.41 -15.53 7.73
N VAL A 13 3.99 -16.15 6.70
CA VAL A 13 3.69 -17.52 6.27
C VAL A 13 4.73 -18.47 6.86
N ASP A 14 4.27 -19.51 7.56
CA ASP A 14 5.10 -20.65 7.93
C ASP A 14 5.14 -21.63 6.75
N ASN A 15 6.33 -21.88 6.21
CA ASN A 15 6.51 -22.74 5.04
C ASN A 15 6.50 -24.24 5.40
N GLY A 16 6.42 -24.60 6.70
CA GLY A 16 6.34 -25.98 7.17
C GLY A 16 7.69 -26.74 7.20
N ASP A 17 8.78 -26.07 6.85
CA ASP A 17 10.15 -26.60 6.85
C ASP A 17 11.07 -25.87 7.85
N GLY A 18 10.47 -25.06 8.73
CA GLY A 18 11.19 -24.19 9.68
C GLY A 18 11.63 -22.86 9.08
N THR A 19 11.25 -22.55 7.83
CA THR A 19 11.40 -21.22 7.24
C THR A 19 10.08 -20.44 7.26
N TYR A 20 10.21 -19.12 7.30
CA TYR A 20 9.08 -18.18 7.30
C TYR A 20 9.25 -17.16 6.18
N THR A 21 8.16 -16.84 5.49
CA THR A 21 8.13 -15.84 4.41
C THR A 21 7.24 -14.68 4.81
N CYS A 22 7.67 -13.46 4.50
CA CYS A 22 6.89 -12.25 4.76
C CYS A 22 7.33 -11.14 3.79
N THR A 23 6.39 -10.31 3.37
CA THR A 23 6.69 -9.08 2.61
C THR A 23 6.67 -7.88 3.54
N VAL A 24 7.64 -6.98 3.37
CA VAL A 24 7.75 -5.71 4.12
C VAL A 24 7.70 -4.56 3.13
N TYR A 25 6.73 -3.67 3.31
CA TYR A 25 6.47 -2.55 2.40
C TYR A 25 7.10 -1.28 2.96
N TYR A 26 8.33 -0.95 2.60
CA TYR A 26 9.06 0.16 3.19
C TYR A 26 8.41 1.53 2.91
N ALA A 27 8.07 2.24 3.98
CA ALA A 27 7.37 3.51 3.86
C ALA A 27 8.28 4.67 3.42
N MET A 28 9.61 4.52 3.59
CA MET A 28 10.63 5.53 3.32
C MET A 28 11.96 4.86 2.97
N ALA A 29 12.79 5.55 2.16
CA ALA A 29 14.16 5.12 1.90
C ALA A 29 15.08 5.41 3.10
N SER A 30 16.06 4.55 3.33
CA SER A 30 17.13 4.75 4.33
C SER A 30 18.29 5.59 3.80
N ALA A 31 18.35 5.83 2.48
CA ALA A 31 19.29 6.76 1.87
C ALA A 31 18.68 7.47 0.65
N MET A 32 18.99 8.76 0.49
CA MET A 32 18.57 9.57 -0.66
C MET A 32 19.78 10.33 -1.20
N SER A 33 20.05 10.22 -2.49
CA SER A 33 21.20 10.87 -3.15
C SER A 33 22.55 10.61 -2.46
N GLY A 34 22.75 9.39 -1.95
CA GLY A 34 23.96 8.98 -1.23
C GLY A 34 24.06 9.46 0.22
N MET A 35 23.09 10.24 0.72
CA MET A 35 23.02 10.65 2.12
C MET A 35 22.10 9.71 2.91
N SER A 36 22.55 9.26 4.08
CA SER A 36 21.72 8.45 4.97
C SER A 36 20.58 9.27 5.57
N MET A 37 19.37 8.72 5.51
CA MET A 37 18.14 9.25 6.12
C MET A 37 17.77 8.47 7.41
N GLY A 38 18.64 7.56 7.85
CA GLY A 38 18.39 6.61 8.92
C GLY A 38 18.78 5.18 8.50
N TYR A 39 18.39 4.22 9.32
CA TYR A 39 18.47 2.80 9.01
C TYR A 39 17.13 2.14 9.33
N TRP A 40 16.80 1.09 8.58
CA TRP A 40 15.73 0.18 8.97
C TRP A 40 16.30 -0.84 9.94
N GLU A 41 15.54 -1.16 10.98
CA GLU A 41 15.78 -2.31 11.85
C GLU A 41 14.58 -3.23 11.71
N LEU A 42 14.81 -4.44 11.22
CA LEU A 42 13.81 -5.51 11.24
C LEU A 42 14.14 -6.44 12.39
N LYS A 43 13.23 -6.52 13.36
CA LYS A 43 13.30 -7.47 14.46
C LYS A 43 12.38 -8.64 14.15
N VAL A 44 12.96 -9.80 13.84
CA VAL A 44 12.23 -11.06 13.66
C VAL A 44 12.23 -11.80 14.98
N MET A 45 11.06 -12.24 15.45
CA MET A 45 10.91 -12.97 16.72
C MET A 45 10.26 -14.33 16.49
N ILE A 46 10.83 -15.39 17.06
CA ILE A 46 10.27 -16.75 17.03
C ILE A 46 9.97 -17.17 18.47
N GLY A 47 8.75 -17.65 18.75
CA GLY A 47 8.32 -18.05 20.10
C GLY A 47 7.72 -16.93 20.96
N GLY A 48 7.32 -15.81 20.34
CA GLY A 48 6.66 -14.69 21.02
C GLY A 48 7.63 -13.79 21.81
N MET A 49 7.11 -13.06 22.80
CA MET A 49 7.88 -12.03 23.54
C MET A 49 9.08 -12.58 24.35
N MET A 50 9.04 -13.86 24.71
CA MET A 50 10.10 -14.56 25.46
C MET A 50 10.97 -15.44 24.56
N GLY A 51 10.74 -15.37 23.25
CA GLY A 51 11.40 -16.17 22.25
C GLY A 51 12.75 -15.61 21.81
N GLU A 52 13.31 -16.22 20.77
CA GLU A 52 14.56 -15.76 20.15
C GLU A 52 14.28 -14.59 19.20
N ALA A 53 15.25 -13.68 19.07
CA ALA A 53 15.17 -12.55 18.18
C ALA A 53 16.39 -12.44 17.28
N ALA A 54 16.16 -12.20 16.00
CA ALA A 54 17.17 -11.80 15.03
C ALA A 54 16.92 -10.36 14.57
N PHE A 55 17.99 -9.60 14.38
CA PHE A 55 17.94 -8.21 13.94
C PHE A 55 18.64 -8.07 12.59
N LEU A 56 17.95 -7.44 11.64
CA LEU A 56 18.45 -7.18 10.29
C LEU A 56 18.41 -5.68 10.03
N TYR A 57 19.40 -5.17 9.31
CA TYR A 57 19.55 -3.74 9.03
C TYR A 57 19.61 -3.48 7.51
N PRO A 58 18.51 -3.68 6.77
CA PRO A 58 18.52 -3.54 5.33
C PRO A 58 18.74 -2.08 4.92
N SER A 59 19.59 -1.88 3.91
CA SER A 59 19.72 -0.59 3.23
C SER A 59 18.69 -0.52 2.12
N ILE A 60 17.68 0.34 2.30
CA ILE A 60 16.60 0.55 1.35
C ILE A 60 16.84 1.86 0.61
N MET A 61 17.12 1.77 -0.68
CA MET A 61 17.23 2.93 -1.54
C MET A 61 15.91 3.18 -2.26
N MET A 62 15.71 4.40 -2.73
CA MET A 62 14.61 4.69 -3.65
C MET A 62 14.76 3.79 -4.89
N ASP A 63 13.66 3.24 -5.36
CA ASP A 63 13.65 2.48 -6.59
C ASP A 63 14.09 3.39 -7.76
N MET A 64 15.08 2.93 -8.53
CA MET A 64 15.58 3.62 -9.71
C MET A 64 15.07 2.98 -11.02
N SER A 65 14.20 1.97 -10.91
CA SER A 65 13.55 1.30 -12.05
C SER A 65 12.69 2.26 -12.89
N GLY A 66 12.23 3.35 -12.29
CA GLY A 66 11.26 4.29 -12.88
C GLY A 66 9.83 4.02 -12.43
N ASP A 67 9.58 2.90 -11.75
CA ASP A 67 8.28 2.58 -11.18
C ASP A 67 8.04 3.30 -9.85
N ASP A 68 6.78 3.62 -9.59
CA ASP A 68 6.37 4.13 -8.29
C ASP A 68 6.20 2.95 -7.33
N VAL A 69 6.91 2.99 -6.20
CA VAL A 69 6.76 1.99 -5.13
C VAL A 69 5.38 2.07 -4.48
N LYS A 70 4.81 3.27 -4.40
CA LYS A 70 3.48 3.50 -3.82
C LYS A 70 2.87 4.84 -4.23
N ALA A 71 1.57 4.93 -4.05
CA ALA A 71 0.82 6.18 -4.00
C ALA A 71 0.08 6.36 -2.67
N LYS A 72 -0.55 7.52 -2.51
CA LYS A 72 -1.28 7.90 -1.28
C LYS A 72 -2.65 8.47 -1.60
N LEU A 73 -3.66 7.95 -0.92
CA LEU A 73 -5.00 8.53 -0.84
C LEU A 73 -5.32 8.85 0.62
N GLN A 74 -6.32 9.69 0.85
CA GLN A 74 -6.69 10.20 2.15
C GLN A 74 -8.19 10.13 2.37
N GLY A 75 -8.57 9.86 3.62
CA GLY A 75 -9.95 9.93 4.08
C GLY A 75 -10.53 11.35 4.04
N GLN A 76 -11.81 11.47 3.68
CA GLN A 76 -12.53 12.73 3.70
C GLN A 76 -13.05 13.02 5.11
N ALA A 77 -14.03 12.24 5.57
CA ALA A 77 -14.52 12.24 6.94
C ALA A 77 -13.73 11.29 7.84
N ASP A 78 -13.00 10.36 7.23
CA ASP A 78 -12.17 9.37 7.90
C ASP A 78 -10.84 9.98 8.40
N LYS A 79 -10.71 10.09 9.72
CA LYS A 79 -9.64 10.77 10.43
C LYS A 79 -8.93 9.86 11.44
N ILE A 80 -7.73 10.27 11.82
CA ILE A 80 -6.93 9.72 12.94
C ILE A 80 -6.47 10.86 13.85
N ALA A 81 -6.01 10.50 15.05
CA ALA A 81 -5.32 11.44 15.94
C ALA A 81 -3.98 11.89 15.33
N GLY A 82 -3.85 13.18 15.08
CA GLY A 82 -2.60 13.81 14.64
C GLY A 82 -1.73 14.29 15.79
N MET A 83 -0.58 14.85 15.42
CA MET A 83 0.37 15.42 16.39
C MET A 83 -0.28 16.58 17.16
N GLY A 84 -0.19 16.52 18.49
CA GLY A 84 -0.83 17.53 19.37
C GLY A 84 -2.34 17.35 19.55
N GLY A 85 -2.91 16.18 19.17
CA GLY A 85 -4.32 15.86 19.38
C GLY A 85 -5.27 16.42 18.33
N MET A 86 -4.75 17.03 17.27
CA MET A 86 -5.56 17.55 16.16
C MET A 86 -5.97 16.41 15.24
N ALA A 87 -7.25 16.35 14.84
CA ALA A 87 -7.70 15.38 13.86
C ALA A 87 -7.02 15.62 12.50
N MET A 88 -6.53 14.55 11.87
CA MET A 88 -5.94 14.59 10.52
C MET A 88 -6.55 13.49 9.66
N SER A 89 -6.60 13.69 8.33
CA SER A 89 -7.09 12.64 7.43
C SER A 89 -6.26 11.37 7.57
N ARG A 90 -6.94 10.22 7.63
CA ARG A 90 -6.29 8.92 7.57
C ARG A 90 -5.62 8.76 6.20
N ASP A 91 -4.32 8.49 6.18
CA ASP A 91 -3.58 8.19 4.96
C ASP A 91 -3.74 6.70 4.63
N TYR A 92 -4.03 6.40 3.37
CA TYR A 92 -4.03 5.06 2.78
C TYR A 92 -2.90 4.98 1.77
N TYR A 93 -1.96 4.09 2.01
CA TYR A 93 -0.88 3.79 1.08
C TYR A 93 -1.30 2.63 0.18
N ILE A 94 -1.10 2.83 -1.12
CA ILE A 94 -1.34 1.84 -2.16
C ILE A 94 0.03 1.50 -2.71
N TYR A 95 0.55 0.33 -2.37
CA TYR A 95 1.84 -0.15 -2.85
C TYR A 95 1.66 -0.86 -4.19
N ASN A 96 2.60 -0.61 -5.10
CA ASN A 96 2.73 -1.38 -6.32
C ASN A 96 3.33 -2.74 -5.95
N ASP A 97 2.53 -3.81 -6.08
CA ASP A 97 2.96 -5.18 -5.77
C ASP A 97 3.33 -5.97 -7.03
N GLY A 98 3.26 -5.31 -8.20
CA GLY A 98 3.71 -5.84 -9.47
C GLY A 98 2.75 -5.54 -10.61
N ALA A 99 3.30 -5.56 -11.83
CA ALA A 99 2.53 -5.56 -13.05
C ALA A 99 3.08 -6.65 -13.98
N THR A 100 2.20 -7.43 -14.60
CA THR A 100 2.59 -8.53 -15.47
C THR A 100 1.67 -8.61 -16.69
N GLN A 101 2.20 -9.08 -17.81
CA GLN A 101 1.36 -9.45 -18.94
C GLN A 101 0.52 -10.69 -18.59
N GLU A 102 -0.75 -10.73 -19.02
CA GLU A 102 -1.60 -11.93 -18.91
C GLU A 102 -1.75 -12.64 -20.25
N MET A 103 -2.12 -11.90 -21.28
CA MET A 103 -2.20 -12.38 -22.65
C MET A 103 -1.80 -11.24 -23.60
N ALA A 104 -1.73 -11.52 -24.90
CA ALA A 104 -1.37 -10.51 -25.87
C ALA A 104 -2.34 -9.30 -25.78
N GLY A 105 -1.81 -8.14 -25.38
CA GLY A 105 -2.56 -6.89 -25.27
C GLY A 105 -3.30 -6.66 -23.94
N THR A 106 -3.20 -7.57 -22.96
CA THR A 106 -3.77 -7.35 -21.62
C THR A 106 -2.77 -7.63 -20.51
N HIS A 107 -2.94 -6.91 -19.41
CA HIS A 107 -2.04 -6.91 -18.27
C HIS A 107 -2.81 -7.01 -16.96
N LYS A 108 -2.10 -7.49 -15.95
CA LYS A 108 -2.49 -7.55 -14.55
C LYS A 108 -1.69 -6.54 -13.76
N VAL A 109 -2.33 -5.90 -12.78
CA VAL A 109 -1.67 -5.08 -11.75
C VAL A 109 -2.09 -5.59 -10.38
N ASP A 110 -1.09 -5.86 -9.53
CA ASP A 110 -1.26 -6.26 -8.13
C ASP A 110 -0.93 -5.07 -7.21
N LEU A 111 -1.73 -4.91 -6.17
CA LEU A 111 -1.65 -3.81 -5.21
C LEU A 111 -1.76 -4.32 -3.79
N PHE A 112 -0.97 -3.76 -2.87
CA PHE A 112 -1.13 -3.94 -1.43
C PHE A 112 -1.57 -2.64 -0.76
N ILE A 113 -2.58 -2.70 0.11
CA ILE A 113 -3.16 -1.51 0.73
C ILE A 113 -3.01 -1.52 2.25
N ALA A 114 -2.46 -0.43 2.80
CA ALA A 114 -2.31 -0.23 4.23
C ALA A 114 -2.74 1.18 4.66
N ALA A 115 -3.24 1.32 5.89
CA ALA A 115 -3.61 2.61 6.48
C ALA A 115 -2.53 3.06 7.44
N LYS A 116 -2.31 4.38 7.57
CA LYS A 116 -1.47 4.95 8.63
C LYS A 116 -2.33 5.29 9.83
N GLU A 117 -2.18 4.55 10.93
CA GLU A 117 -2.85 4.87 12.19
C GLU A 117 -1.97 5.73 13.11
N SER A 118 -0.65 5.56 13.00
CA SER A 118 0.33 6.41 13.69
C SER A 118 1.67 6.40 12.95
N MET A 119 2.70 7.03 13.51
CA MET A 119 4.05 6.89 12.96
C MET A 119 4.62 5.47 13.11
N MET A 120 4.03 4.62 13.95
CA MET A 120 4.50 3.25 14.22
C MET A 120 3.52 2.15 13.76
N SER A 121 2.30 2.51 13.38
CA SER A 121 1.25 1.55 13.06
C SER A 121 0.73 1.77 11.65
N PHE A 122 0.91 0.76 10.81
CA PHE A 122 0.49 0.74 9.42
C PHE A 122 -0.25 -0.55 9.07
N PRO A 123 -1.43 -0.81 9.68
CA PRO A 123 -2.17 -2.05 9.45
C PRO A 123 -2.57 -2.20 7.98
N ALA A 124 -2.50 -3.44 7.50
CA ALA A 124 -3.07 -3.84 6.22
C ALA A 124 -4.60 -3.63 6.24
N VAL A 125 -5.15 -3.13 5.14
CA VAL A 125 -6.58 -2.75 5.04
C VAL A 125 -7.31 -3.74 4.17
N SER A 126 -8.30 -4.43 4.75
CA SER A 126 -9.18 -5.37 4.06
C SER A 126 -10.58 -5.28 4.67
N VAL A 127 -11.57 -5.89 4.01
CA VAL A 127 -12.91 -6.03 4.60
C VAL A 127 -12.80 -6.79 5.92
N SER A 128 -13.50 -6.31 6.95
CA SER A 128 -13.45 -6.76 8.35
C SER A 128 -12.23 -6.31 9.17
N THR A 129 -11.27 -5.58 8.59
CA THR A 129 -10.24 -4.91 9.38
C THR A 129 -10.87 -3.83 10.27
N ILE A 130 -10.47 -3.78 11.55
CA ILE A 130 -10.81 -2.69 12.47
C ILE A 130 -9.56 -1.80 12.59
N LEU A 131 -9.64 -0.59 12.03
CA LEU A 131 -8.59 0.43 12.14
C LEU A 131 -8.78 1.22 13.43
N ASN A 132 -7.67 1.60 14.07
CA ASN A 132 -7.62 2.21 15.40
C ASN A 132 -8.47 1.50 16.46
N GLU A 133 -8.46 0.17 16.48
CA GLU A 133 -9.25 -0.63 17.42
C GLU A 133 -9.04 -0.18 18.88
N GLY A 134 -10.16 0.07 19.57
CA GLY A 134 -10.19 0.56 20.95
C GLY A 134 -10.13 2.09 21.10
N ASP A 135 -9.96 2.85 20.00
CA ASP A 135 -10.05 4.31 20.02
C ASP A 135 -11.51 4.79 19.91
N ALA A 136 -12.02 5.46 20.94
CA ALA A 136 -13.42 5.89 21.00
C ALA A 136 -13.82 6.93 19.93
N THR A 137 -12.87 7.57 19.25
CA THR A 137 -13.11 8.66 18.29
C THR A 137 -12.79 8.28 16.86
N TYR A 138 -11.72 7.50 16.65
CA TYR A 138 -11.12 7.27 15.35
C TYR A 138 -11.18 5.81 14.89
N GLU A 139 -11.78 4.92 15.69
CA GLU A 139 -12.01 3.54 15.28
C GLU A 139 -12.86 3.48 13.99
N LEU A 140 -12.45 2.65 13.04
CA LEU A 140 -13.17 2.41 11.80
C LEU A 140 -13.18 0.92 11.48
N THR A 141 -14.38 0.32 11.50
CA THR A 141 -14.59 -1.02 10.94
C THR A 141 -14.75 -0.91 9.41
N VAL A 142 -13.87 -1.55 8.66
CA VAL A 142 -13.95 -1.63 7.19
C VAL A 142 -15.02 -2.66 6.83
N SER A 143 -16.24 -2.19 6.55
CA SER A 143 -17.39 -3.04 6.20
C SER A 143 -17.49 -3.31 4.70
N THR A 144 -17.10 -2.33 3.88
CA THR A 144 -17.01 -2.48 2.43
C THR A 144 -15.72 -1.83 1.93
N MET A 145 -15.15 -2.43 0.90
CA MET A 145 -13.97 -1.91 0.22
C MET A 145 -14.07 -2.21 -1.27
N LEU A 146 -13.81 -1.22 -2.10
CA LEU A 146 -13.76 -1.32 -3.56
C LEU A 146 -12.46 -0.67 -4.03
N VAL A 147 -11.69 -1.41 -4.81
CA VAL A 147 -10.49 -0.95 -5.48
C VAL A 147 -10.73 -1.02 -6.98
N GLU A 148 -10.47 0.08 -7.68
CA GLU A 148 -10.64 0.15 -9.13
C GLU A 148 -9.35 0.67 -9.76
N VAL A 149 -8.99 0.11 -10.91
CA VAL A 149 -7.77 0.46 -11.64
C VAL A 149 -8.13 0.86 -13.07
N SER A 150 -7.44 1.88 -13.58
CA SER A 150 -7.58 2.36 -14.95
C SER A 150 -6.21 2.66 -15.55
N THR A 151 -6.08 2.57 -16.86
CA THR A 151 -4.88 2.98 -17.63
C THR A 151 -5.08 4.30 -18.37
N ASN A 152 -6.30 4.84 -18.37
CA ASN A 152 -6.66 6.07 -19.09
C ASN A 152 -7.45 7.09 -18.24
N GLY A 153 -7.80 6.73 -17.00
CA GLY A 153 -8.55 7.57 -16.06
C GLY A 153 -10.07 7.59 -16.29
N THR A 154 -10.57 6.90 -17.32
CA THR A 154 -11.99 6.89 -17.70
C THR A 154 -12.62 5.50 -17.64
N ASP A 155 -11.91 4.46 -18.08
CA ASP A 155 -12.37 3.08 -18.05
C ASP A 155 -11.80 2.38 -16.82
N TRP A 156 -12.68 1.98 -15.91
CA TRP A 156 -12.32 1.44 -14.60
C TRP A 156 -12.61 -0.06 -14.54
N VAL A 157 -11.61 -0.82 -14.11
CA VAL A 157 -11.71 -2.25 -13.82
C VAL A 157 -11.73 -2.42 -12.31
N SER A 158 -12.73 -3.10 -11.77
CA SER A 158 -12.75 -3.47 -10.36
C SER A 158 -11.71 -4.55 -10.09
N ALA A 159 -10.78 -4.27 -9.18
CA ALA A 159 -9.82 -5.25 -8.71
C ALA A 159 -10.51 -6.28 -7.80
N THR A 160 -10.01 -7.51 -7.82
CA THR A 160 -10.47 -8.61 -6.96
C THR A 160 -9.59 -8.69 -5.72
N ASP A 161 -10.19 -8.88 -4.56
CA ASP A 161 -9.48 -9.16 -3.30
C ASP A 161 -8.78 -10.53 -3.40
N ALA A 162 -7.46 -10.52 -3.30
CA ALA A 162 -6.61 -11.71 -3.34
C ALA A 162 -6.31 -12.25 -1.92
N GLY A 163 -6.88 -11.64 -0.87
CA GLY A 163 -6.62 -11.94 0.53
C GLY A 163 -5.44 -11.16 1.08
N GLY A 164 -5.37 -11.00 2.41
CA GLY A 164 -4.23 -10.33 3.06
C GLY A 164 -4.04 -8.86 2.67
N SER A 165 -5.11 -8.17 2.26
CA SER A 165 -5.06 -6.78 1.75
C SER A 165 -4.40 -6.61 0.39
N HIS A 166 -4.25 -7.71 -0.36
CA HIS A 166 -3.82 -7.71 -1.75
C HIS A 166 -5.01 -7.61 -2.71
N TRP A 167 -4.83 -6.86 -3.78
CA TRP A 167 -5.84 -6.59 -4.79
C TRP A 167 -5.26 -6.76 -6.19
N THR A 168 -5.99 -7.46 -7.04
CA THR A 168 -5.56 -7.76 -8.41
C THR A 168 -6.57 -7.23 -9.42
N ALA A 169 -6.13 -6.32 -10.29
CA ALA A 169 -6.88 -5.90 -11.47
C ALA A 169 -6.35 -6.65 -12.69
N THR A 170 -7.23 -7.41 -13.37
CA THR A 170 -6.91 -8.17 -14.59
C THR A 170 -7.55 -7.54 -15.82
N GLY A 171 -7.08 -7.91 -17.01
CA GLY A 171 -7.68 -7.46 -18.27
C GLY A 171 -7.45 -5.98 -18.58
N LEU A 172 -6.45 -5.35 -17.95
CA LEU A 172 -6.09 -3.97 -18.24
C LEU A 172 -5.48 -3.86 -19.63
N THR A 173 -5.99 -2.93 -20.45
CA THR A 173 -5.46 -2.62 -21.79
C THR A 173 -4.74 -1.28 -21.78
N GLY A 174 -3.82 -1.05 -22.73
CA GLY A 174 -3.14 0.25 -22.87
C GLY A 174 -1.81 0.36 -22.11
N LEU A 175 -1.35 -0.74 -21.51
CA LEU A 175 0.03 -0.90 -21.07
C LEU A 175 0.82 -1.69 -22.14
N THR A 176 2.14 -1.54 -22.12
CA THR A 176 3.07 -2.29 -22.97
C THR A 176 4.05 -3.04 -22.08
N THR A 177 4.31 -4.31 -22.40
CA THR A 177 5.30 -5.11 -21.67
C THR A 177 6.69 -4.50 -21.79
N ASP A 178 7.43 -4.47 -20.68
CA ASP A 178 8.77 -3.90 -20.55
C ASP A 178 8.87 -2.38 -20.80
N GLU A 179 7.74 -1.67 -20.85
CA GLU A 179 7.68 -0.22 -20.95
C GLU A 179 6.90 0.39 -19.77
N ALA A 180 7.41 1.50 -19.23
CA ALA A 180 6.75 2.23 -18.16
C ALA A 180 5.41 2.79 -18.64
N GLY A 181 4.35 2.51 -17.89
CA GLY A 181 3.00 3.02 -18.11
C GLY A 181 2.42 3.60 -16.83
N THR A 182 1.39 4.44 -16.95
CA THR A 182 0.69 5.01 -15.81
C THR A 182 -0.60 4.23 -15.56
N VAL A 183 -0.83 3.89 -14.30
CA VAL A 183 -2.13 3.40 -13.82
C VAL A 183 -2.72 4.35 -12.79
N TYR A 184 -4.04 4.44 -12.82
CA TYR A 184 -4.85 5.24 -11.92
C TYR A 184 -5.59 4.32 -10.97
N VAL A 185 -5.56 4.59 -9.67
CA VAL A 185 -6.17 3.74 -8.66
C VAL A 185 -7.20 4.53 -7.85
N ARG A 186 -8.44 4.03 -7.80
CA ARG A 186 -9.49 4.49 -6.90
C ARG A 186 -9.62 3.53 -5.73
N LEU A 187 -9.84 4.10 -4.56
CA LEU A 187 -10.15 3.36 -3.35
C LEU A 187 -11.42 3.93 -2.74
N THR A 188 -12.39 3.07 -2.48
CA THR A 188 -13.61 3.41 -1.74
C THR A 188 -13.70 2.50 -0.53
N ILE A 189 -13.84 3.07 0.67
CA ILE A 189 -14.02 2.33 1.92
C ILE A 189 -15.30 2.82 2.57
N ASN A 190 -16.19 1.91 2.94
CA ASN A 190 -17.50 2.21 3.56
C ASN A 190 -18.32 3.23 2.76
N GLY A 191 -18.22 3.19 1.43
CA GLY A 191 -18.90 4.13 0.52
C GLY A 191 -18.23 5.51 0.41
N GLU A 192 -17.14 5.77 1.14
CA GLU A 192 -16.36 7.00 0.99
C GLU A 192 -15.17 6.78 0.04
N GLN A 193 -15.19 7.46 -1.11
CA GLN A 193 -14.06 7.50 -2.03
C GLN A 193 -12.91 8.30 -1.41
N LYS A 194 -11.73 7.69 -1.36
CA LYS A 194 -10.50 8.33 -0.85
C LYS A 194 -9.89 9.20 -1.94
N THR A 195 -9.32 10.32 -1.54
CA THR A 195 -8.82 11.35 -2.48
C THR A 195 -7.39 11.73 -2.15
N THR A 196 -6.67 12.33 -3.10
CA THR A 196 -5.24 12.66 -2.92
C THR A 196 -4.97 13.70 -1.83
N ASN A 197 -5.99 14.44 -1.41
CA ASN A 197 -5.90 15.56 -0.47
C ASN A 197 -6.93 15.51 0.68
N GLY A 198 -7.74 14.45 0.78
CA GLY A 198 -8.75 14.29 1.82
C GLY A 198 -9.94 15.25 1.70
N SER A 199 -10.12 15.88 0.55
CA SER A 199 -11.31 16.67 0.21
C SER A 199 -12.27 15.85 -0.67
N ALA A 200 -13.46 16.38 -0.94
CA ALA A 200 -14.38 15.75 -1.90
C ALA A 200 -13.68 15.53 -3.27
N PRO A 201 -14.04 14.45 -4.00
CA PRO A 201 -13.49 14.22 -5.34
C PRO A 201 -13.82 15.41 -6.23
N ALA A 202 -12.80 15.95 -6.91
CA ALA A 202 -13.01 17.03 -7.85
C ALA A 202 -13.78 16.52 -9.08
N ASP A 203 -14.68 17.34 -9.62
CA ASP A 203 -15.50 17.00 -10.80
C ASP A 203 -14.65 16.76 -12.05
N ASP A 204 -13.43 17.29 -12.09
CA ASP A 204 -12.43 17.10 -13.15
C ASP A 204 -11.56 15.85 -12.95
N GLY A 205 -11.78 15.09 -11.86
CA GLY A 205 -11.06 13.86 -11.53
C GLY A 205 -9.68 14.06 -10.90
N THR A 206 -9.16 15.29 -10.79
CA THR A 206 -7.76 15.56 -10.39
C THR A 206 -7.38 15.10 -8.99
N THR A 207 -8.37 14.92 -8.10
CA THR A 207 -8.17 14.43 -6.73
C THR A 207 -8.78 13.05 -6.48
N ALA A 208 -9.47 12.50 -7.49
CA ALA A 208 -10.35 11.34 -7.33
C ALA A 208 -9.61 10.01 -7.28
N TYR A 209 -8.34 9.96 -7.68
CA TYR A 209 -7.54 8.75 -7.78
C TYR A 209 -6.06 9.02 -7.52
N ALA A 210 -5.33 7.97 -7.18
CA ALA A 210 -3.88 7.95 -7.15
C ALA A 210 -3.34 7.63 -8.55
N THR A 211 -2.11 8.04 -8.84
CA THR A 211 -1.33 7.62 -10.01
C THR A 211 -0.12 6.83 -9.56
N ILE A 212 0.16 5.72 -10.25
CA ILE A 212 1.32 4.86 -10.05
C ILE A 212 1.93 4.57 -11.42
N THR A 213 3.23 4.75 -11.55
CA THR A 213 4.01 4.29 -12.70
C THR A 213 4.37 2.82 -12.50
N VAL A 214 4.07 1.97 -13.49
CA VAL A 214 4.36 0.53 -13.48
C VAL A 214 5.03 0.12 -14.78
N THR A 215 5.95 -0.85 -14.72
CA THR A 215 6.56 -1.48 -15.89
C THR A 215 6.18 -2.96 -15.92
N PRO A 216 5.19 -3.37 -16.74
CA PRO A 216 4.73 -4.74 -16.73
C PRO A 216 5.78 -5.71 -17.23
N GLY A 217 6.13 -6.71 -16.43
CA GLY A 217 7.01 -7.80 -16.85
C GLY A 217 6.32 -8.78 -17.80
N ALA A 218 7.11 -9.44 -18.64
CA ALA A 218 6.62 -10.57 -19.44
C ALA A 218 6.11 -11.71 -18.53
N MET A 219 5.15 -12.51 -19.03
CA MET A 219 4.75 -13.73 -18.32
C MET A 219 5.96 -14.61 -18.07
N SER A 220 6.17 -15.02 -16.82
CA SER A 220 7.03 -16.16 -16.52
C SER A 220 6.40 -17.41 -17.13
N MET A 221 7.08 -18.02 -18.12
CA MET A 221 6.70 -19.31 -18.70
C MET A 221 6.87 -20.46 -17.72
#